data_AF-A0AAF0V1F3-F1
#
_entry.id   AF-A0AAF0V1F3-F1
#
_cell.length_a   1.000
_cell.length_b   1.000
_cell.length_c   1.000
_cell.angle_alpha   90.00
_cell.angle_beta   90.00
_cell.angle_gamma   90.00
#
_symmetry.space_group_name_H-M   'P 1'
#
loop_
_entity.id
_entity.type
_entity.pdbx_description
1 polymer ?
#
loop_
_entity_poly.entity_id
_entity_poly.type
_entity_poly.pdbx_seq_one_letter_code
_entity_poly.pdbx_strand_id
1 'polypeptide(L)'
;MPRVTSDHCPIILQCGDWDQRKSYFKFENWWLNVDGFEGLVHSWWNEFEVEGCPDYNLSVKLKMLNKNSKIGANQCWGVMQLERQSSQ
;
A
#
# COMPACT_ATOMS: atom_id res chain seq x y z
N MET A 1 -18.58 7.40 54.81
CA MET A 1 -17.76 8.23 53.90
C MET A 1 -18.27 8.00 52.48
N PRO A 2 -18.69 9.01 51.72
CA PRO A 2 -19.16 8.79 50.36
C PRO A 2 -17.97 8.56 49.42
N ARG A 3 -18.10 7.60 48.49
CA ARG A 3 -17.08 7.25 47.50
C ARG A 3 -16.88 8.43 46.53
N VAL A 4 -15.66 8.95 46.44
CA VAL A 4 -15.25 10.11 45.62
C VAL A 4 -14.76 9.67 44.22
N THR A 5 -15.06 8.45 43.80
CA THR A 5 -14.54 7.90 42.54
C THR A 5 -15.71 7.44 41.70
N SER A 6 -15.97 8.20 40.64
CA SER A 6 -16.77 7.78 39.50
C SER A 6 -16.31 6.41 39.03
N ASP A 7 -17.25 5.49 38.81
CA ASP A 7 -17.06 4.18 38.17
C ASP A 7 -16.95 4.29 36.64
N HIS A 8 -17.03 5.52 36.11
CA HIS A 8 -16.88 5.80 34.70
C HIS A 8 -15.39 5.89 34.30
N CYS A 9 -15.00 5.07 33.32
CA CYS A 9 -13.73 5.24 32.61
C CYS A 9 -13.79 6.51 31.74
N PRO A 10 -12.88 7.48 31.92
CA PRO A 10 -12.88 8.68 31.09
C PRO A 10 -12.51 8.34 29.65
N ILE A 11 -13.29 8.85 28.69
CA ILE A 11 -12.93 8.83 27.27
C ILE A 11 -11.97 9.99 27.05
N ILE A 12 -10.68 9.69 26.92
CA ILE A 12 -9.64 10.69 26.62
C ILE A 12 -9.64 10.94 25.12
N LEU A 13 -10.08 12.12 24.71
CA LEU A 13 -9.93 12.61 23.33
C LEU A 13 -8.61 13.37 23.21
N GLN A 14 -7.63 12.78 22.54
CA GLN A 14 -6.40 13.47 22.18
C GLN A 14 -6.61 14.18 20.83
N CYS A 15 -6.63 15.51 20.86
CA CYS A 15 -6.64 16.35 19.67
C CYS A 15 -5.24 16.98 19.52
N GLY A 16 -4.49 16.57 18.50
CA GLY A 16 -3.15 17.07 18.20
C GLY A 16 -2.70 16.59 16.82
N ASP A 17 -1.47 16.90 16.45
CA ASP A 17 -0.84 16.36 15.24
C ASP A 17 -0.69 14.85 15.42
N TRP A 18 -1.56 14.11 14.76
CA TRP A 18 -1.42 12.67 14.65
C TRP A 18 -0.15 12.42 13.87
N ASP A 19 0.83 11.75 14.50
CA ASP A 19 1.92 11.11 13.76
C ASP A 19 1.28 10.41 12.57
N GLN A 20 1.69 10.80 11.36
CA GLN A 20 1.12 10.29 10.13
C GLN A 20 1.21 8.76 10.21
N ARG A 21 0.09 8.11 10.57
CA ARG A 21 0.09 6.65 10.71
C ARG A 21 0.58 6.13 9.38
N LYS A 22 1.59 5.27 9.40
CA LYS A 22 2.14 4.65 8.19
C LYS A 22 0.96 4.19 7.35
N SER A 23 0.75 4.83 6.20
CA SER A 23 -0.39 4.50 5.34
C SER A 23 -0.32 3.01 5.06
N TYR A 24 -1.42 2.32 5.29
CA TYR A 24 -1.57 0.94 4.84
C TYR A 24 -1.28 0.84 3.34
N PHE A 25 -0.86 -0.34 2.89
CA PHE A 25 -0.76 -0.65 1.47
C PHE A 25 -2.14 -0.42 0.84
N LYS A 26 -2.26 0.63 0.03
CA LYS A 26 -3.46 0.93 -0.76
C LYS A 26 -3.16 0.54 -2.19
N PHE A 27 -4.03 -0.29 -2.74
CA PHE A 27 -3.96 -0.78 -4.10
C PHE A 27 -5.30 -0.48 -4.78
N GLU A 28 -5.25 0.05 -6.00
CA GLU A 28 -6.48 0.39 -6.71
C GLU A 28 -7.02 -0.84 -7.44
N ASN A 29 -8.31 -1.13 -7.29
CA ASN A 29 -8.89 -2.35 -7.86
C ASN A 29 -8.82 -2.41 -9.39
N TRP A 30 -8.69 -1.29 -10.08
CA TRP A 30 -8.63 -1.29 -11.55
C TRP A 30 -7.40 -1.98 -12.10
N TRP A 31 -6.30 -2.05 -11.35
CA TRP A 31 -5.10 -2.78 -11.76
C TRP A 31 -5.38 -4.26 -12.02
N LEU A 32 -6.34 -4.86 -11.30
CA LEU A 32 -6.76 -6.25 -11.54
C LEU A 32 -7.46 -6.43 -12.89
N ASN A 33 -7.95 -5.34 -13.48
CA ASN A 33 -8.57 -5.34 -14.81
C ASN A 33 -7.58 -4.99 -15.93
N VAL A 34 -6.30 -4.74 -15.62
CA VAL A 34 -5.26 -4.52 -16.63
C VAL A 34 -4.75 -5.87 -17.09
N ASP A 35 -4.88 -6.14 -18.38
CA ASP A 35 -4.39 -7.38 -18.99
C ASP A 35 -2.88 -7.56 -18.72
N GLY A 36 -2.51 -8.73 -18.22
CA GLY A 36 -1.12 -9.06 -17.88
C GLY A 36 -0.63 -8.55 -16.52
N PHE A 37 -1.46 -7.83 -15.75
CA PHE A 37 -1.07 -7.33 -14.42
C PHE A 37 -0.73 -8.45 -13.43
N GLU A 38 -1.52 -9.54 -13.40
CA GLU A 38 -1.25 -10.71 -12.56
C GLU A 38 0.11 -11.34 -12.90
N GLY A 39 0.42 -11.46 -14.20
CA GLY A 39 1.70 -11.98 -14.68
C GLY A 39 2.89 -11.10 -14.27
N LEU A 40 2.74 -9.78 -14.31
CA LEU A 40 3.74 -8.82 -13.83
C LEU A 40 3.99 -8.96 -12.32
N VAL A 41 2.91 -9.04 -11.53
CA VAL A 41 3.01 -9.26 -10.07
C VAL A 41 3.73 -10.57 -9.78
N HIS A 42 3.40 -11.64 -10.51
CA HIS A 42 4.04 -12.94 -10.37
C HIS A 42 5.53 -12.90 -10.73
N SER A 43 5.92 -12.18 -11.80
CA SER A 43 7.33 -11.99 -12.17
C SER A 43 8.10 -11.30 -11.05
N TRP A 44 7.63 -10.13 -10.60
CA TRP A 44 8.28 -9.38 -9.54
C TRP A 44 8.38 -10.17 -8.23
N TRP A 45 7.32 -10.88 -7.86
CA TRP A 45 7.30 -11.66 -6.62
C TRP A 45 8.38 -12.75 -6.58
N ASN A 46 8.61 -13.40 -7.72
CA ASN A 46 9.61 -14.45 -7.87
C ASN A 46 11.03 -13.90 -8.05
N GLU A 47 11.19 -12.70 -8.61
CA GLU A 47 12.47 -12.00 -8.72
C GLU A 47 12.96 -11.45 -7.37
N PHE A 48 12.06 -11.23 -6.40
CA PHE A 48 12.45 -10.73 -5.08
C PHE A 48 13.20 -11.78 -4.27
N GLU A 49 14.51 -11.59 -4.17
CA GLU A 49 15.38 -12.30 -3.24
C GLU A 49 15.47 -11.52 -1.92
N VAL A 50 14.93 -12.11 -0.84
CA VAL A 50 14.93 -11.51 0.51
C VAL A 50 15.27 -12.60 1.51
N GLU A 51 16.29 -12.35 2.33
CA GLU A 51 16.69 -13.24 3.42
C GLU A 51 16.22 -12.71 4.78
N GLY A 52 15.77 -13.61 5.64
CA GLY A 52 15.27 -13.28 6.98
C GLY A 52 14.11 -14.18 7.43
N CYS A 53 13.48 -13.80 8.54
CA CYS A 53 12.32 -14.50 9.08
C CYS A 53 11.12 -14.40 8.12
N PRO A 54 10.19 -15.38 8.09
CA PRO A 54 9.03 -15.35 7.20
C PRO A 54 8.25 -14.03 7.21
N ASP A 55 7.99 -13.48 8.40
CA ASP A 55 7.27 -12.22 8.58
C ASP A 55 8.04 -11.02 8.00
N TYR A 56 9.36 -11.01 8.17
CA TYR A 56 10.23 -9.99 7.62
C TYR A 56 10.22 -10.07 6.08
N ASN A 57 10.42 -11.27 5.53
CA ASN A 57 10.43 -11.51 4.09
C ASN A 57 9.12 -11.06 3.45
N LEU A 58 7.98 -11.43 4.04
CA LEU A 58 6.66 -10.99 3.58
C LEU A 58 6.55 -9.46 3.60
N SER A 59 6.92 -8.83 4.72
CA SER A 59 6.83 -7.37 4.87
C SER A 59 7.69 -6.61 3.85
N VAL A 60 8.87 -7.15 3.50
CA VAL A 60 9.79 -6.56 2.54
C VAL A 60 9.30 -6.78 1.12
N LYS A 61 8.87 -8.00 0.77
CA LYS A 61 8.29 -8.30 -0.55
C LYS A 61 7.07 -7.43 -0.84
N LEU A 62 6.18 -7.22 0.12
CA LEU A 62 5.03 -6.31 -0.04
C LEU A 62 5.45 -4.86 -0.25
N LYS A 63 6.50 -4.38 0.43
CA LYS A 63 7.06 -3.04 0.21
C LYS A 63 7.68 -2.91 -1.19
N MET A 64 8.40 -3.93 -1.64
CA MET A 64 9.00 -3.97 -2.98
C MET A 64 7.92 -3.99 -4.06
N LEU A 65 6.89 -4.82 -3.89
CA LEU A 65 5.76 -4.89 -4.80
C LEU A 65 5.07 -3.53 -4.95
N ASN A 66 4.82 -2.82 -3.83
CA ASN A 66 4.25 -1.48 -3.86
C ASN A 66 5.10 -0.49 -4.68
N LYS A 67 6.42 -0.56 -4.58
CA LYS A 67 7.32 0.28 -5.38
C LYS A 67 7.22 -0.08 -6.87
N ASN A 68 7.27 -1.36 -7.21
CA ASN A 68 7.21 -1.82 -8.59
C ASN A 68 5.86 -1.51 -9.25
N SER A 69 4.75 -1.70 -8.54
CA SER A 69 3.42 -1.31 -9.04
C SER A 69 3.34 0.19 -9.38
N LYS A 70 3.99 1.07 -8.60
CA LYS A 70 4.05 2.50 -8.92
C LYS A 70 4.94 2.81 -10.12
N ILE A 71 6.03 2.08 -10.31
CA ILE A 71 6.91 2.23 -11.47
C ILE A 71 6.18 1.77 -12.74
N GLY A 72 5.60 0.57 -12.70
CA GLY A 72 4.77 0.03 -13.78
C GLY A 72 3.58 0.94 -14.08
N ALA A 73 2.98 1.54 -13.05
CA ALA A 73 1.95 2.55 -13.24
C ALA A 73 2.45 3.75 -14.03
N ASN A 74 3.53 4.40 -13.61
CA ASN A 74 4.07 5.56 -14.32
C ASN A 74 4.42 5.25 -15.78
N GLN A 75 4.92 4.04 -16.05
CA GLN A 75 5.18 3.57 -17.41
C GLN A 75 3.88 3.37 -18.22
N CYS A 76 2.91 2.63 -17.69
CA CYS A 76 1.60 2.45 -18.33
C CYS A 76 0.88 3.76 -18.59
N TRP A 77 0.87 4.68 -17.61
CA TRP A 77 0.25 6.00 -17.75
C TRP A 77 0.95 6.84 -18.83
N GLY A 78 2.28 6.77 -18.93
CA GLY A 78 3.03 7.40 -20.02
C GLY A 78 2.69 6.83 -21.40
N VAL A 79 2.53 5.50 -21.50
CA VAL A 79 2.10 4.83 -22.73
C VAL A 79 0.66 5.22 -23.11
N MET A 80 -0.27 5.22 -22.16
CA MET A 80 -1.65 5.65 -22.38
C MET A 80 -1.76 7.12 -22.84
N GLN A 81 -0.88 8.01 -22.36
CA GLN A 81 -0.84 9.41 -22.84
C GLN A 81 -0.32 9.53 -24.28
N LEU A 82 0.67 8.73 -24.68
CA LEU A 82 1.20 8.72 -26.04
C LEU A 82 0.20 8.14 -27.05
N GLU A 83 -0.53 7.09 -26.68
CA GLU A 83 -1.62 6.51 -27.49
C GLU A 83 -2.79 7.50 -27.69
N ARG A 84 -3.08 8.31 -26.67
CA ARG A 84 -4.12 9.34 -26.75
C ARG A 84 -3.75 10.49 -27.69
N GLN A 85 -2.47 10.80 -27.87
CA GLN A 85 -2.00 11.84 -28.79
C GLN A 85 -1.84 11.35 -30.23
N SER A 86 -1.62 10.06 -30.44
CA SER A 86 -1.48 9.46 -31.78
C SER A 86 -2.82 9.08 -32.44
N SER A 87 -3.93 9.17 -31.69
CA SER A 87 -5.30 9.02 -32.19
C SER A 87 -5.99 10.36 -32.49
N GLN A 88 -5.26 11.49 -32.51
CA GLN A 88 -5.73 12.78 -33.01
C GLN A 88 -5.03 13.17 -34.30
#